data_AF-X1I4A0-F1
#
_entry.id   AF-X1I4A0-F1
#
_cell.length_a   1.000
_cell.length_b   1.000
_cell.length_c   1.000
_cell.angle_alpha   90.00
_cell.angle_beta   90.00
_cell.angle_gamma   90.00
#
_symmetry.space_group_name_H-M   'P 1'
#
loop_
_entity.id
_entity.type
_entity.pdbx_description
1 polymer ?
#
loop_
_entity_poly.entity_id
_entity_poly.type
_entity_poly.pdbx_seq_one_letter_code
_entity_poly.pdbx_strand_id
1 'polypeptide(L)'
;MINFDELTKAIVVGDSDASLELTKKAMDAGISATEILGRRLLPGMEIIGEQFETQEIFFPELLMAAKAMKAAVALLGPELSK
;
A
#
# COMPACT_ATOMS: atom_id res chain seq x y z
N MET A 1 -10.43 -1.77 16.03
CA MET A 1 -8.98 -1.96 15.77
C MET A 1 -8.77 -1.67 14.30
N ILE A 2 -7.92 -0.70 13.96
CA ILE A 2 -7.59 -0.45 12.54
C ILE A 2 -6.76 -1.64 12.08
N ASN A 3 -7.30 -2.42 11.16
CA ASN A 3 -6.66 -3.64 10.71
C ASN A 3 -5.75 -3.30 9.54
N PHE A 4 -4.51 -3.05 9.88
CA PHE A 4 -3.47 -2.68 8.93
C PHE A 4 -3.24 -3.65 7.77
N ASP A 5 -3.67 -4.89 7.97
CA ASP A 5 -3.71 -5.94 6.97
C ASP A 5 -4.59 -5.55 5.76
N GLU A 6 -5.61 -4.71 5.99
CA GLU A 6 -6.48 -4.20 4.92
C GLU A 6 -5.73 -3.25 3.99
N LEU A 7 -4.76 -2.47 4.50
CA LEU A 7 -3.95 -1.59 3.65
C LEU A 7 -3.06 -2.42 2.72
N THR A 8 -2.41 -3.44 3.27
CA THR A 8 -1.62 -4.40 2.49
C THR A 8 -2.48 -5.07 1.43
N LYS A 9 -3.68 -5.53 1.79
CA LYS A 9 -4.63 -6.13 0.84
C LYS A 9 -5.10 -5.15 -0.23
N ALA A 10 -5.39 -3.90 0.12
CA ALA A 10 -5.77 -2.89 -0.85
C ALA A 10 -4.69 -2.68 -1.91
N ILE A 11 -3.40 -2.67 -1.51
CA ILE A 11 -2.27 -2.62 -2.44
C ILE A 11 -2.23 -3.87 -3.31
N VAL A 12 -2.38 -5.07 -2.73
CA VAL A 12 -2.36 -6.34 -3.45
C VAL A 12 -3.48 -6.46 -4.48
N VAL A 13 -4.67 -5.93 -4.17
CA VAL A 13 -5.82 -5.94 -5.08
C VAL A 13 -5.73 -4.80 -6.11
N GLY A 14 -4.83 -3.84 -5.92
CA GLY A 14 -4.69 -2.66 -6.78
C GLY A 14 -5.73 -1.57 -6.54
N ASP A 15 -6.38 -1.57 -5.37
CA ASP A 15 -7.40 -0.59 -5.01
C ASP A 15 -6.74 0.70 -4.50
N SER A 16 -6.69 1.70 -5.38
CA SER A 16 -6.09 3.00 -5.09
C SER A 16 -6.92 3.83 -4.11
N ASP A 17 -8.25 3.69 -4.13
CA ASP A 17 -9.16 4.48 -3.28
C ASP A 17 -9.08 3.96 -1.84
N ALA A 18 -9.20 2.63 -1.68
CA ALA A 18 -9.04 1.98 -0.38
C ALA A 18 -7.64 2.20 0.20
N SER A 19 -6.59 2.12 -0.63
CA SER A 19 -5.22 2.41 -0.22
C SER A 19 -5.06 3.82 0.35
N LEU A 20 -5.64 4.84 -0.30
CA LEU A 20 -5.60 6.23 0.16
C LEU A 20 -6.36 6.43 1.47
N GLU A 21 -7.58 5.90 1.58
CA GLU A 21 -8.38 6.00 2.80
C GLU A 21 -7.70 5.32 3.99
N LEU A 22 -7.16 4.11 3.80
CA LEU A 22 -6.49 3.36 4.84
C LEU A 22 -5.16 4.00 5.25
N THR A 23 -4.41 4.56 4.30
CA THR A 23 -3.20 5.34 4.59
C THR A 23 -3.52 6.57 5.44
N LYS A 24 -4.58 7.32 5.10
CA LYS A 24 -5.07 8.45 5.93
C LYS A 24 -5.48 8.01 7.32
N LYS A 25 -6.26 6.91 7.44
CA LYS A 25 -6.66 6.35 8.74
C LYS A 25 -5.46 5.93 9.59
N ALA A 26 -4.41 5.37 8.96
CA ALA A 26 -3.19 5.01 9.65
C ALA A 26 -2.43 6.24 10.17
N MET A 27 -2.38 7.32 9.39
CA MET A 27 -1.82 8.60 9.84
C MET A 27 -2.64 9.22 10.98
N ASP A 28 -3.97 9.22 10.86
CA ASP A 28 -4.89 9.73 11.89
C ASP A 28 -4.79 8.93 13.20
N ALA A 29 -4.47 7.64 13.10
CA ALA A 29 -4.16 6.77 14.24
C ALA A 29 -2.80 7.08 14.90
N GLY A 30 -2.04 8.05 14.40
CA GLY A 30 -0.74 8.46 14.93
C GLY A 30 0.43 7.59 14.46
N ILE A 31 0.26 6.81 13.39
CA ILE A 31 1.36 6.00 12.84
C ILE A 31 2.20 6.87 11.92
N SER A 32 3.52 6.82 12.15
CA SER A 32 4.47 7.53 11.30
C SER A 32 4.42 7.04 9.85
N ALA A 33 4.59 7.97 8.91
CA ALA A 33 4.64 7.64 7.50
C ALA A 33 5.68 6.56 7.17
N THR A 34 6.81 6.57 7.88
CA THR A 34 7.89 5.56 7.76
C THR A 34 7.41 4.17 8.19
N GLU A 35 6.63 4.07 9.27
CA GLU A 35 6.03 2.79 9.67
C GLU A 35 4.97 2.32 8.69
N ILE A 36 4.12 3.21 8.16
CA ILE A 36 3.12 2.84 7.14
C ILE A 36 3.83 2.29 5.90
N LEU A 37 4.89 2.97 5.45
CA LEU A 37 5.68 2.54 4.31
C LEU A 37 6.33 1.18 4.56
N GLY A 38 7.12 1.05 5.63
CA GLY A 38 7.87 -0.16 5.93
C GLY A 38 7.01 -1.36 6.32
N ARG A 39 5.93 -1.16 7.08
CA ARG A 39 5.14 -2.26 7.65
C ARG A 39 3.87 -2.60 6.87
N ARG A 40 3.49 -1.80 5.86
CA ARG A 40 2.23 -1.98 5.10
C ARG A 40 2.47 -1.97 3.59
N LEU A 41 3.07 -0.89 3.08
CA LEU A 41 3.25 -0.71 1.64
C LEU A 41 4.29 -1.68 1.06
N LEU A 42 5.45 -1.82 1.72
CA LEU A 42 6.49 -2.79 1.32
C LEU A 42 5.96 -4.24 1.27
N PRO A 43 5.37 -4.79 2.34
CA PRO A 43 4.89 -6.17 2.30
C PRO A 43 3.77 -6.38 1.27
N GLY A 44 2.94 -5.37 0.99
CA GLY A 44 1.94 -5.46 -0.08
C GLY A 44 2.58 -5.62 -1.46
N MET A 45 3.70 -4.93 -1.69
CA MET A 45 4.46 -5.02 -2.93
C MET A 45 5.21 -6.35 -3.05
N GLU A 46 5.74 -6.88 -1.95
CA GLU A 46 6.38 -8.21 -1.93
C GLU A 46 5.37 -9.31 -2.29
N ILE A 47 4.18 -9.29 -1.68
CA ILE A 47 3.11 -10.26 -1.97
C ILE A 47 2.70 -10.21 -3.45
N ILE A 48 2.64 -9.01 -4.03
CA ILE A 48 2.26 -8.88 -5.43
C ILE A 48 3.38 -9.27 -6.39
N GLY A 49 4.63 -9.04 -6.00
CA GLY A 49 5.80 -9.55 -6.73
C GLY A 49 5.81 -11.07 -6.75
N GLU A 50 5.57 -11.70 -5.60
CA GLU A 50 5.48 -13.16 -5.49
C GLU A 50 4.34 -13.71 -6.34
N GLN A 51 3.13 -13.13 -6.27
CA GLN A 51 1.99 -13.55 -7.10
C GLN A 51 2.26 -13.40 -8.60
N PHE A 52 3.05 -12.40 -8.99
CA PHE A 52 3.46 -12.23 -10.39
C PHE A 52 4.47 -13.31 -10.80
N GLU A 53 5.42 -13.66 -9.92
CA GLU A 53 6.38 -14.74 -10.15
C GLU A 53 5.71 -16.13 -10.18
N THR A 54 4.70 -16.37 -9.35
CA THR A 54 3.92 -17.62 -9.31
C THR A 54 2.85 -17.71 -10.39
N GLN A 55 2.73 -16.69 -11.26
CA GLN A 55 1.72 -16.59 -12.32
C GLN A 55 0.27 -16.56 -11.79
N GLU A 56 0.06 -16.15 -10.55
CA GLU A 56 -1.29 -15.94 -9.98
C GLU A 56 -1.94 -14.65 -10.47
N ILE A 57 -1.14 -13.65 -10.85
CA ILE A 57 -1.61 -12.38 -11.42
C ILE A 57 -0.88 -12.04 -12.72
N PHE A 58 -1.48 -11.15 -13.50
CA PHE A 58 -0.87 -10.65 -14.74
C PHE A 58 -0.32 -9.21 -14.60
N PHE A 59 0.36 -8.77 -15.65
CA PHE A 59 0.95 -7.44 -15.74
C PHE A 59 -0.03 -6.28 -15.45
N PRO A 60 -1.31 -6.31 -15.87
CA PRO A 60 -2.27 -5.26 -15.53
C PRO A 60 -2.51 -5.11 -14.02
N GLU A 61 -2.62 -6.22 -13.29
CA GLU A 61 -2.82 -6.26 -11.84
C GLU A 61 -1.60 -5.71 -11.11
N LEU A 62 -0.39 -6.09 -11.55
CA LEU A 62 0.87 -5.51 -11.06
C LEU A 62 0.91 -3.98 -11.26
N LEU A 63 0.45 -3.49 -12.42
CA LEU A 63 0.37 -2.04 -12.69
C LEU A 63 -0.65 -1.33 -11.80
N MET A 64 -1.79 -1.96 -11.50
CA MET A 64 -2.81 -1.38 -10.61
C MET A 64 -2.27 -1.22 -9.19
N ALA A 65 -1.60 -2.25 -8.66
CA ALA A 65 -0.95 -2.18 -7.36
C ALA A 65 0.17 -1.17 -7.30
N ALA A 66 1.01 -1.11 -8.33
CA ALA A 66 2.06 -0.09 -8.42
C ALA A 66 1.47 1.33 -8.40
N LYS A 67 0.31 1.55 -9.04
CA LYS A 67 -0.42 2.83 -8.96
C LYS A 67 -0.96 3.09 -7.55
N ALA A 68 -1.60 2.11 -6.91
CA ALA A 68 -2.13 2.24 -5.55
C ALA A 68 -1.02 2.55 -4.53
N MET A 69 0.13 1.89 -4.65
CA MET A 69 1.32 2.15 -3.82
C MET A 69 1.84 3.56 -4.08
N LYS A 70 1.99 3.96 -5.35
CA LYS A 70 2.48 5.30 -5.68
C LYS A 70 1.57 6.40 -5.15
N ALA A 71 0.24 6.20 -5.18
CA ALA A 71 -0.72 7.13 -4.61
C ALA A 71 -0.59 7.25 -3.09
N ALA A 72 -0.47 6.13 -2.37
CA ALA A 72 -0.25 6.13 -0.93
C ALA A 72 1.10 6.77 -0.56
N VAL A 73 2.18 6.41 -1.25
CA VAL A 73 3.52 7.01 -1.01
C VAL A 73 3.52 8.51 -1.30
N ALA A 74 2.80 8.97 -2.33
CA ALA A 74 2.65 10.40 -2.60
C ALA A 74 1.92 11.14 -1.46
N LEU A 75 0.98 10.48 -0.79
CA LEU A 75 0.31 11.00 0.40
C LEU A 75 1.26 11.06 1.61
N LEU A 76 2.13 10.05 1.75
CA LEU A 76 3.15 9.98 2.80
C LEU A 76 4.32 10.94 2.56
N GLY A 77 4.65 11.26 1.32
CA GLY A 77 5.77 12.11 0.91
C GLY A 77 5.93 13.43 1.68
N PRO A 78 4.89 14.27 1.82
CA PRO A 78 4.97 15.51 2.61
C PRO A 78 5.23 15.28 4.10
N GLU A 79 4.84 14.12 4.65
CA GLU A 79 5.05 13.77 6.06
C GLU A 79 6.41 13.08 6.29
N LEU A 80 6.96 12.42 5.27
CA LEU A 80 8.32 11.83 5.30
C LEU A 80 9.43 12.87 5.16
N SER A 81 9.14 14.04 4.57
CA SER A 81 10.13 15.10 4.32
C SER A 81 10.16 16.19 5.41
N LYS A 82 9.48 15.97 6.54
CA LYS A 82 9.35 16.93 7.64
C LYS A 82 10.14 16.46 8.86
#